data_AF-A0AA36BLC3-F1
#
_entry.id   AF-A0AA36BLC3-F1
#
_cell.length_a   1.000
_cell.length_b   1.000
_cell.length_c   1.000
_cell.angle_alpha   90.00
_cell.angle_beta   90.00
_cell.angle_gamma   90.00
#
_symmetry.space_group_name_H-M   'P 1'
#
loop_
_entity.id
_entity.type
_entity.pdbx_description
1 polymer ?
#
loop_
_entity_poly.entity_id
_entity_poly.type
_entity_poly.pdbx_seq_one_letter_code
_entity_poly.pdbx_strand_id
1 'polypeptide(L)'
;MDFYIRPKRRPQGQKVTRKLNITKLKNQLTAQDLQSRMDSKLLDIRNDQSSIDEQWESFRDTVHSIALETLGQVTRNHQDWFDENDQEIQKLLEEKRRLLRLTKMTPPARQRRLLSTTFAAQSRQNSASCKTHG
;
A
#
# COMPACT_ATOMS: atom_id res chain seq x y z
N MET A 1 15.60 -42.96 13.34
CA MET A 1 14.44 -42.68 12.48
C MET A 1 13.95 -41.31 12.87
N ASP A 2 14.36 -40.30 12.10
CA ASP A 2 14.11 -38.91 12.46
C ASP A 2 12.79 -38.46 11.86
N PHE A 3 11.80 -38.24 12.73
CA PHE A 3 10.48 -37.79 12.33
C PHE A 3 10.49 -36.27 12.15
N TYR A 4 10.62 -35.83 10.90
CA TYR A 4 10.52 -34.41 10.55
C TYR A 4 9.05 -33.99 10.39
N ILE A 5 8.52 -33.25 11.37
CA ILE A 5 7.18 -32.66 11.30
C ILE A 5 7.28 -31.27 10.67
N ARG A 6 6.67 -31.09 9.49
CA ARG A 6 6.64 -29.77 8.82
C ARG A 6 5.81 -28.76 9.63
N PRO A 7 6.35 -27.56 9.91
CA PRO A 7 5.59 -26.48 10.53
C PRO A 7 4.38 -26.11 9.67
N LYS A 8 3.23 -25.87 10.32
CA LYS A 8 1.99 -25.47 9.65
C LYS A 8 2.19 -24.09 9.02
N ARG A 9 2.07 -23.98 7.69
CA ARG A 9 2.08 -22.68 7.00
C ARG A 9 0.84 -21.88 7.39
N ARG A 10 1.00 -20.58 7.64
CA ARG A 10 -0.12 -19.66 7.79
C ARG A 10 -0.95 -19.70 6.50
N PRO A 11 -2.26 -19.97 6.54
CA PRO A 11 -3.09 -19.90 5.35
C PRO A 11 -2.96 -18.49 4.79
N GLN A 12 -2.40 -18.37 3.59
CA GLN A 12 -2.50 -17.11 2.87
C GLN A 12 -3.96 -16.96 2.48
N GLY A 13 -4.58 -15.86 2.88
CA GLY A 13 -5.95 -15.54 2.50
C GLY A 13 -6.11 -15.54 0.97
N GLN A 14 -7.35 -15.64 0.49
CA GLN A 14 -7.64 -15.53 -0.93
C GLN A 14 -6.96 -14.28 -1.51
N LYS A 15 -6.27 -14.47 -2.64
CA LYS A 15 -5.68 -13.36 -3.38
C LYS A 15 -6.81 -12.48 -3.89
N VAL A 16 -6.94 -11.29 -3.32
CA VAL A 16 -7.89 -10.28 -3.79
C VAL A 16 -7.39 -9.77 -5.15
N THR A 17 -8.23 -9.86 -6.18
CA THR A 17 -7.92 -9.28 -7.49
C THR A 17 -7.84 -7.76 -7.37
N ARG A 18 -6.81 -7.17 -7.98
CA ARG A 18 -6.61 -5.72 -7.94
C ARG A 18 -7.65 -5.04 -8.83
N LYS A 19 -8.37 -4.07 -8.27
CA LYS A 19 -9.43 -3.32 -8.98
C LYS A 19 -8.84 -2.41 -10.05
N LEU A 20 -9.60 -2.14 -11.11
CA LEU A 20 -9.27 -1.15 -12.14
C LEU A 20 -9.27 0.27 -11.56
N ASN A 21 -8.35 1.11 -12.02
CA ASN A 21 -8.23 2.49 -11.55
C ASN A 21 -9.25 3.42 -12.23
N ILE A 22 -10.50 3.36 -11.78
CA ILE A 22 -11.60 4.19 -12.29
C ILE A 22 -11.38 5.69 -12.06
N THR A 23 -10.47 6.10 -11.17
CA THR A 23 -10.21 7.52 -10.92
C THR A 23 -9.58 8.21 -12.14
N LYS A 24 -8.90 7.46 -13.01
CA LYS A 24 -8.34 7.99 -14.25
C LYS A 24 -9.40 8.52 -15.19
N LEU A 25 -10.61 7.96 -15.17
CA LEU A 25 -11.74 8.42 -16.01
C LEU A 25 -12.16 9.87 -15.76
N LYS A 26 -11.71 10.50 -14.65
CA LYS A 26 -11.86 11.94 -14.44
C LYS A 26 -11.15 12.76 -15.52
N ASN A 27 -10.14 12.21 -16.17
CA ASN A 27 -9.46 12.83 -17.30
C ASN A 27 -10.18 12.45 -18.61
N GLN A 28 -10.75 13.46 -19.27
CA GLN A 28 -11.50 13.30 -20.51
C GLN A 28 -10.70 12.61 -21.63
N LEU A 29 -9.39 12.86 -21.73
CA LEU A 29 -8.55 12.24 -22.75
C LEU A 29 -8.45 10.73 -22.55
N THR A 30 -8.36 10.28 -21.30
CA THR A 30 -8.29 8.85 -20.99
C THR A 30 -9.63 8.15 -21.21
N ALA A 31 -10.74 8.85 -20.99
CA ALA A 31 -12.07 8.33 -21.30
C ALA A 31 -12.28 8.17 -22.81
N GLN A 32 -11.82 9.16 -23.60
CA GLN A 32 -11.87 9.09 -25.06
C GLN A 32 -10.95 8.00 -25.64
N ASP A 33 -9.73 7.85 -25.12
CA ASP A 33 -8.82 6.77 -25.50
C ASP A 33 -9.44 5.40 -25.23
N LEU A 34 -10.05 5.23 -24.04
CA LEU A 34 -10.74 3.99 -23.70
C LEU A 34 -11.88 3.69 -24.68
N GLN A 35 -12.71 4.69 -24.99
CA GLN A 35 -13.83 4.54 -25.92
C GLN A 35 -13.35 4.15 -27.31
N SER A 36 -12.36 4.85 -27.87
CA SER A 36 -11.82 4.56 -29.20
C SER A 36 -11.22 3.16 -29.29
N ARG A 37 -10.51 2.70 -28.25
CA ARG A 37 -9.95 1.34 -28.18
C ARG A 37 -11.04 0.27 -28.12
N MET A 38 -12.10 0.52 -27.36
CA MET A 38 -13.26 -0.38 -27.31
C MET A 38 -13.95 -0.46 -28.67
N ASP A 39 -14.24 0.67 -29.31
CA ASP A 39 -14.90 0.71 -30.61
C ASP A 39 -14.13 -0.09 -31.66
N SER A 40 -12.80 0.06 -31.71
CA SER A 40 -11.96 -0.68 -32.65
C SER A 40 -11.94 -2.19 -32.38
N LYS A 41 -11.86 -2.62 -31.13
CA LYS A 41 -11.68 -4.04 -30.77
C LYS A 41 -12.99 -4.83 -30.73
N LEU A 42 -14.10 -4.17 -30.41
CA LEU A 42 -15.41 -4.81 -30.35
C LEU A 42 -15.99 -5.11 -31.74
N LEU A 43 -15.53 -4.40 -32.78
CA LEU A 43 -15.86 -4.71 -34.17
C LEU A 43 -15.41 -6.13 -34.56
N ASP A 44 -14.27 -6.59 -34.06
CA ASP A 44 -13.71 -7.92 -34.37
C ASP A 44 -14.57 -9.04 -33.77
N ILE A 45 -15.09 -8.84 -32.55
CA ILE A 45 -15.93 -9.83 -31.85
C ILE A 45 -17.29 -9.99 -32.53
N ARG A 46 -17.85 -8.90 -33.08
CA ARG A 46 -19.16 -8.93 -33.75
C ARG A 46 -19.18 -9.81 -34.99
N ASN A 47 -18.04 -9.99 -35.64
CA ASN A 47 -17.92 -10.77 -36.87
C ASN A 47 -17.68 -12.27 -36.61
N ASP A 48 -17.51 -12.66 -35.35
CA ASP A 48 -17.25 -14.03 -34.96
C ASP A 48 -18.54 -14.88 -34.99
N GLN A 49 -18.46 -16.10 -35.52
CA GLN A 49 -19.60 -17.02 -35.68
C GLN A 49 -19.69 -18.03 -34.52
N SER A 50 -19.16 -17.67 -33.35
CA SER A 50 -19.14 -18.48 -32.13
C SER A 50 -20.53 -18.52 -31.46
N SER A 51 -20.70 -19.40 -30.47
CA SER A 51 -21.93 -19.46 -29.68
C SER A 51 -22.17 -18.13 -28.93
N ILE A 52 -23.42 -17.78 -28.64
CA ILE A 52 -23.78 -16.55 -27.90
C ILE A 52 -23.03 -16.48 -26.56
N ASP A 53 -22.88 -17.61 -25.87
CA ASP A 53 -22.17 -17.67 -24.58
C ASP A 53 -20.67 -17.36 -24.74
N GLU A 54 -20.05 -17.91 -25.79
CA GLU A 54 -18.64 -17.68 -26.12
C GLU A 54 -18.40 -16.23 -26.56
N GLN A 55 -19.33 -15.66 -27.33
CA GLN A 55 -19.30 -14.25 -27.70
C GLN A 55 -19.40 -13.34 -26.46
N TRP A 56 -20.28 -13.66 -25.51
CA TRP A 56 -20.41 -12.88 -24.28
C TRP A 56 -19.17 -12.97 -23.38
N GLU A 57 -18.55 -14.15 -23.29
CA GLU A 57 -17.30 -14.34 -22.56
C GLU A 57 -16.16 -13.54 -23.21
N SER A 58 -15.99 -13.68 -24.53
CA SER A 58 -15.00 -12.94 -25.32
C SER A 58 -15.19 -11.42 -25.19
N PHE A 59 -16.44 -10.94 -25.25
CA PHE A 59 -16.75 -9.53 -25.04
C PHE A 59 -16.30 -9.05 -23.65
N ARG A 60 -16.67 -9.79 -22.60
CA ARG A 60 -16.34 -9.42 -21.21
C ARG A 60 -14.83 -9.35 -21.01
N ASP A 61 -14.11 -10.34 -21.50
CA ASP A 61 -12.66 -10.43 -21.34
C ASP A 61 -11.94 -9.34 -22.13
N THR A 62 -12.42 -9.05 -23.34
CA THR A 62 -11.88 -7.98 -24.18
C THR A 62 -12.11 -6.61 -23.55
N VAL A 63 -13.33 -6.32 -23.09
CA VAL A 63 -13.65 -5.08 -22.37
C VAL A 63 -12.79 -4.93 -21.12
N HIS A 64 -12.61 -6.01 -20.35
CA HIS A 64 -11.79 -5.99 -19.16
C HIS A 64 -10.30 -5.75 -19.48
N SER A 65 -9.78 -6.42 -20.51
CA SER A 65 -8.39 -6.29 -20.96
C SER A 65 -8.08 -4.87 -21.43
N ILE A 66 -8.96 -4.27 -22.25
CA ILE A 66 -8.79 -2.90 -22.74
C ILE A 66 -8.87 -1.90 -21.59
N ALA A 67 -9.83 -2.09 -20.67
CA ALA A 67 -9.93 -1.25 -19.48
C ALA A 67 -8.69 -1.38 -18.60
N LEU A 68 -8.11 -2.58 -18.49
CA LEU A 68 -6.87 -2.82 -17.76
C LEU A 68 -5.66 -2.15 -18.43
N GLU A 69 -5.56 -2.20 -19.75
CA GLU A 69 -4.47 -1.56 -20.51
C GLU A 69 -4.55 -0.03 -20.38
N THR A 70 -5.74 0.54 -20.51
CA THR A 70 -5.94 1.99 -20.54
C THR A 70 -5.94 2.60 -19.13
N LEU A 71 -6.73 2.03 -18.21
CA LEU A 71 -6.88 2.55 -16.85
C LEU A 71 -5.79 2.02 -15.91
N GLY A 72 -5.27 0.82 -16.15
CA GLY A 72 -4.38 0.15 -15.23
C GLY A 72 -5.09 -0.28 -13.94
N GLN A 73 -4.32 -0.88 -13.04
CA GLN A 73 -4.80 -1.28 -11.72
C GLN A 73 -4.68 -0.14 -10.74
N VAL A 74 -5.55 -0.11 -9.72
CA VAL A 74 -5.39 0.78 -8.58
C VAL A 74 -4.06 0.45 -7.92
N THR A 75 -3.11 1.38 -8.01
CA THR A 75 -1.91 1.36 -7.19
C THR A 75 -2.30 1.77 -5.79
N ARG A 76 -1.89 0.99 -4.79
CA ARG A 76 -2.02 1.44 -3.42
C ARG A 76 -0.91 2.47 -3.23
N ASN A 77 -1.27 3.75 -3.28
CA ASN A 77 -0.38 4.79 -2.80
C ASN A 77 -0.34 4.63 -1.27
N HIS A 78 0.69 3.96 -0.80
CA HIS A 78 1.05 3.94 0.59
C HIS A 78 1.70 5.30 0.85
N GLN A 79 0.89 6.32 1.12
CA GLN A 79 1.31 7.22 2.19
C GLN A 79 1.13 6.37 3.44
N ASP A 80 2.14 5.52 3.69
CA ASP A 80 2.12 4.76 4.91
C ASP A 80 2.25 5.78 6.02
N TRP A 81 1.62 5.55 7.16
CA TRP A 81 1.64 6.52 8.27
C TRP A 81 3.07 6.97 8.60
N PHE A 82 4.06 6.12 8.31
CA PHE A 82 5.47 6.45 8.40
C PHE A 82 5.92 7.64 7.54
N ASP A 83 5.48 7.75 6.28
CA ASP A 83 5.91 8.82 5.36
C ASP A 83 5.40 10.19 5.82
N GLU A 84 4.19 10.24 6.39
CA GLU A 84 3.63 11.47 6.97
C GLU A 84 4.34 11.87 8.27
N ASN A 85 4.87 10.90 9.01
CA ASN A 85 5.50 11.10 10.32
C ASN A 85 7.04 11.08 10.25
N ASP A 86 7.65 10.92 9.07
CA ASP A 86 9.09 10.71 8.89
C ASP A 86 9.92 11.85 9.50
N GLN A 87 9.49 13.09 9.28
CA GLN A 87 10.15 14.27 9.85
C GLN A 87 10.08 14.29 11.38
N GLU A 88 8.93 13.92 11.96
CA GLU A 88 8.76 13.87 13.42
C GLU A 88 9.62 12.74 14.02
N ILE A 89 9.63 11.57 13.37
CA ILE A 89 10.46 10.42 13.75
C ILE A 89 11.94 10.78 13.69
N GLN A 90 12.39 11.45 12.62
CA GLN A 90 13.78 11.88 12.47
C GLN A 90 14.19 12.85 13.59
N LYS A 91 13.33 13.83 13.92
CA LYS A 91 13.56 14.77 15.04
C LYS A 91 13.71 14.06 16.38
N LEU A 92 12.85 13.08 16.67
CA LEU A 92 12.93 12.28 17.90
C LEU A 92 14.22 11.45 17.96
N LEU A 93 14.65 10.90 16.83
CA LEU A 93 15.88 10.13 16.72
C LEU A 93 17.13 11.00 16.92
N GLU A 94 17.14 12.22 16.38
CA GLU A 94 18.24 13.18 16.57
C GLU A 94 18.39 13.57 18.05
N GLU A 95 17.29 13.85 18.73
CA GLU A 95 17.31 14.19 20.16
C GLU A 95 17.80 13.02 21.00
N LYS A 96 17.33 11.80 20.72
CA LYS A 96 17.85 10.58 21.37
C LYS A 96 19.35 10.42 21.16
N ARG A 97 19.85 10.65 19.94
CA ARG A 97 21.29 10.57 19.62
C ARG A 97 22.09 11.65 20.36
N ARG A 98 21.56 12.87 20.48
CA ARG A 98 22.16 13.98 21.26
C ARG A 98 22.30 13.60 22.74
N LEU A 99 21.21 13.13 23.36
CA LEU A 99 21.21 12.69 24.75
C LEU A 99 22.18 11.53 24.99
N LEU A 100 22.23 10.57 24.07
CA LEU A 100 23.17 9.45 24.16
C LEU A 100 24.62 9.93 24.12
N ARG A 101 24.97 10.89 23.25
CA ARG A 101 26.32 11.47 23.19
C ARG A 101 26.70 12.16 24.50
N LEU A 102 25.81 12.99 25.05
CA LEU A 102 26.02 13.65 26.34
C LEU A 102 26.21 12.63 27.48
N THR A 103 25.42 11.57 27.46
CA THR A 103 25.50 10.50 28.47
C THR A 103 26.80 9.71 28.38
N LYS A 104 27.34 9.51 27.16
CA LYS A 104 28.63 8.84 26.93
C LYS A 104 29.82 9.69 27.37
N MET A 105 29.70 11.02 27.34
CA MET A 105 30.76 11.95 27.75
C MET A 105 30.84 12.22 29.26
N THR A 106 29.91 11.68 30.08
CA THR A 106 29.83 12.00 31.54
C THR A 106 29.81 10.73 32.43
N PRO A 107 30.67 10.55 33.46
CA PRO A 107 30.57 9.47 34.46
C PRO A 107 29.64 9.82 35.66
N PRO A 108 29.19 8.85 36.51
CA PRO A 108 27.75 8.58 36.67
C PRO A 108 27.06 8.98 37.99
N ALA A 109 25.72 9.08 37.97
CA ALA A 109 24.80 8.09 38.59
C ALA A 109 23.37 8.61 38.86
N ARG A 110 23.16 9.91 39.09
CA ARG A 110 21.83 10.47 39.42
C ARG A 110 21.06 11.03 38.22
N GLN A 111 21.74 11.73 37.31
CA GLN A 111 21.07 12.43 36.20
C GLN A 111 20.59 11.52 35.07
N ARG A 112 21.23 10.35 34.86
CA ARG A 112 20.82 9.40 33.81
C ARG A 112 19.39 8.88 33.97
N ARG A 113 18.96 8.61 35.22
CA ARG A 113 17.58 8.19 35.51
C ARG A 113 16.57 9.27 35.14
N LEU A 114 16.85 10.53 35.48
CA LEU A 114 15.96 11.65 35.18
C LEU A 114 15.81 11.86 33.67
N LEU A 115 16.91 11.77 32.92
CA LEU A 115 16.91 11.94 31.45
C LEU A 115 16.24 10.75 30.73
N SER A 116 16.44 9.51 31.20
CA SER A 116 15.75 8.34 30.61
C SER A 116 14.25 8.34 30.91
N THR A 117 13.85 8.75 32.11
CA THR A 117 12.44 8.76 32.52
C THR A 117 11.67 9.87 31.82
N THR A 118 12.27 11.05 31.63
CA THR A 118 11.66 12.16 30.86
C THR A 118 11.48 11.81 29.39
N PHE A 119 12.49 11.20 28.74
CA PHE A 119 12.35 10.72 27.35
C PHE A 119 11.28 9.63 27.22
N ALA A 120 11.20 8.70 28.18
CA ALA A 120 10.18 7.65 28.20
C ALA A 120 8.76 8.22 28.43
N ALA A 121 8.62 9.26 29.26
CA ALA A 121 7.35 9.94 29.48
C ALA A 121 6.89 10.70 28.23
N GLN A 122 7.79 11.42 27.56
CA GLN A 122 7.50 12.13 26.32
C GLN A 122 7.12 11.17 25.18
N SER A 123 7.82 10.04 25.05
CA SER A 123 7.50 9.02 24.04
C SER A 123 6.13 8.40 24.27
N ARG A 124 5.73 8.19 25.53
CA ARG A 124 4.39 7.67 25.88
C ARG A 124 3.27 8.66 25.53
N GLN A 125 3.49 9.96 25.73
CA GLN A 125 2.54 11.00 25.35
C GLN A 125 2.36 11.07 23.83
N ASN A 126 3.45 10.99 23.07
CA ASN A 126 3.39 11.02 21.60
C ASN A 126 2.72 9.73 21.04
N SER A 127 2.97 8.56 21.65
CA SER A 127 2.30 7.30 21.26
C SER A 127 0.79 7.27 21.56
N ALA A 128 0.33 8.03 22.56
CA ALA A 128 -1.09 8.20 22.85
C ALA A 128 -1.78 9.17 21.88
N SER A 129 -1.00 9.98 21.15
CA SER A 129 -1.48 10.88 20.11
C SER A 129 -1.55 10.22 18.72
N CYS A 130 -1.20 8.94 18.60
CA CYS A 130 -1.46 8.15 17.39
C CYS A 130 -2.97 7.98 17.22
N LYS A 131 -3.60 8.95 16.55
CA LYS A 131 -5.02 8.90 16.19
C LYS A 131 -5.24 7.71 15.26
N THR A 132 -6.08 6.78 15.68
CA THR A 132 -6.73 5.84 14.77
C THR A 132 -7.72 6.64 13.92
N HIS A 133 -7.33 7.02 12.71
CA HIS A 133 -8.31 7.38 11.69
C HIS A 133 -8.70 6.08 10.98
N GLY A 134 -9.85 5.56 11.38
CA GLY A 134 -10.58 4.52 10.65
C GLY A 134 -11.44 5.14 9.58
#